data_AF-A0AAU9G9I8-F1
#
_entry.id   AF-A0AAU9G9I8-F1
#
_cell.length_a   1.000
_cell.length_b   1.000
_cell.length_c   1.000
_cell.angle_alpha   90.00
_cell.angle_beta   90.00
_cell.angle_gamma   90.00
#
_symmetry.space_group_name_H-M   'P 1'
#
loop_
_entity.id
_entity.type
_entity.pdbx_description
1 polymer ?
#
loop_
_entity_poly.entity_id
_entity_poly.type
_entity_poly.pdbx_seq_one_letter_code
_entity_poly.pdbx_strand_id
1 'polypeptide(L)'
;MSSKYQTANSDAIALPAYPLIPSRDPRDQRKSQSNKQREPFVFFIMRLNLKAVMLVLTVAVVVITLGVYMRCAAFSFSPDFVRQFNRHHESQSSSAAQTTDALQDIECSINQEYSVHCKRDENANEVYVPFSFLRNYFDVSGAVTTSGTEVAKFNWMHSTAKVNLPKGKYDARGVFMYFENYNVEVRDRVKCISAAEGVPVSTQWEKRGYFYPTQIAQFALSHYSKNLTEQPARVHVLEDGDGSQMDWTTPKTSNMTRIWHHKFNTSVVQFETAIGYESAISIALNQTLDLLLSVDLLLVTNSSSLMVTVQNRDTKHSYNLHYIPADLLLSVQDSNIYYGLGASALNKWRHITRDLHIDVQKGIVLGDKRSPLKVRRSDLEVLSVAFLGIGFYDNITLSTSEHMAHFYDAAEWFVHNQDPKSGGWTNPVRRSLNGFAELRPGWISAMGQGHAISVLARAYWHSGGDERYLKAAAAGLQPYRVFSQDGGVLSQFMDKFYWYEEYPTTPPSFVLNGFIYSLLGLYDLNSTAPAKIAREAGQLFAQGMYSLKKMLLLYDTGSGTSYDLRHLSLGVAPNLARWDYHATHVNQLLLLATIDSDPLIAQTAERWKGYMFGKRAKHN
;
A
#
# COMPACT_ATOMS: atom_id res chain seq x y z
N MET A 1 -54.80 -8.02 -30.73
CA MET A 1 -56.01 -7.68 -29.97
C MET A 1 -55.57 -6.68 -28.90
N SER A 2 -55.55 -5.37 -29.19
CA SER A 2 -56.67 -4.40 -29.13
C SER A 2 -57.28 -4.30 -27.73
N SER A 3 -57.55 -3.13 -27.15
CA SER A 3 -57.25 -1.72 -27.41
C SER A 3 -57.49 -0.98 -26.07
N LYS A 4 -56.69 0.00 -25.66
CA LYS A 4 -56.92 1.45 -25.79
C LYS A 4 -58.41 1.87 -25.88
N TYR A 5 -58.81 2.75 -24.96
CA TYR A 5 -59.89 3.72 -25.13
C TYR A 5 -59.30 5.13 -25.20
N GLN A 6 -59.66 5.83 -26.27
CA GLN A 6 -59.49 7.27 -26.54
C GLN A 6 -60.84 7.97 -26.35
N THR A 7 -60.79 9.23 -25.93
CA THR A 7 -61.58 10.38 -26.45
C THR A 7 -60.74 11.62 -26.09
N ALA A 8 -60.09 12.38 -26.99
CA ALA A 8 -60.56 13.21 -28.12
C ALA A 8 -61.50 14.34 -27.65
N ASN A 9 -61.44 15.61 -28.08
CA ASN A 9 -60.52 16.44 -28.89
C ASN A 9 -61.12 17.88 -28.88
N SER A 10 -60.29 18.93 -29.00
CA SER A 10 -60.55 20.18 -29.75
C SER A 10 -59.37 21.14 -29.52
N ASP A 11 -58.37 21.21 -30.40
CA ASP A 11 -58.30 21.99 -31.66
C ASP A 11 -58.38 23.53 -31.45
N ALA A 12 -57.56 24.43 -32.02
CA ALA A 12 -56.31 24.35 -32.78
C ALA A 12 -55.80 25.80 -33.11
N ILE A 13 -54.53 25.93 -33.55
CA ILE A 13 -53.97 26.91 -34.54
C ILE A 13 -53.69 28.36 -34.03
N ALA A 14 -52.59 29.11 -34.29
CA ALA A 14 -51.45 29.04 -35.21
C ALA A 14 -50.23 29.90 -34.74
N LEU A 15 -49.04 29.55 -35.22
CA LEU A 15 -47.75 30.30 -35.32
C LEU A 15 -47.71 31.14 -36.64
N PRO A 16 -46.59 31.78 -37.09
CA PRO A 16 -45.42 32.43 -36.44
C PRO A 16 -45.10 33.85 -37.04
N ALA A 17 -44.13 34.62 -36.49
CA ALA A 17 -43.36 35.63 -37.25
C ALA A 17 -42.08 36.17 -36.54
N TYR A 18 -40.95 36.16 -37.27
CA TYR A 18 -39.83 37.14 -37.30
C TYR A 18 -39.78 37.65 -38.77
N PRO A 19 -38.97 38.67 -39.22
CA PRO A 19 -37.87 39.44 -38.60
C PRO A 19 -37.93 40.97 -38.90
N LEU A 20 -36.87 41.78 -38.56
CA LEU A 20 -36.22 42.81 -39.43
C LEU A 20 -35.28 43.82 -38.70
N ILE A 21 -34.20 44.21 -39.40
CA ILE A 21 -33.20 45.32 -39.25
C ILE A 21 -33.43 46.27 -40.46
N PRO A 22 -33.26 47.65 -40.46
CA PRO A 22 -31.95 48.32 -40.82
C PRO A 22 -31.68 49.84 -40.55
N SER A 23 -30.36 50.19 -40.40
CA SER A 23 -29.56 51.37 -40.93
C SER A 23 -29.92 52.84 -40.56
N ARG A 24 -29.09 53.92 -40.51
CA ARG A 24 -27.73 54.32 -41.00
C ARG A 24 -27.30 55.72 -40.40
N ASP A 25 -25.98 55.99 -40.42
CA ASP A 25 -25.04 57.14 -40.12
C ASP A 25 -25.41 58.60 -40.60
N PRO A 26 -24.63 59.75 -40.50
CA PRO A 26 -23.26 60.03 -39.96
C PRO A 26 -22.91 61.44 -39.33
N ARG A 27 -21.64 61.59 -38.88
CA ARG A 27 -20.76 62.81 -38.69
C ARG A 27 -20.73 63.53 -37.32
N ASP A 28 -19.57 63.53 -36.62
CA ASP A 28 -18.58 64.63 -36.72
C ASP A 28 -17.21 64.32 -36.07
N GLN A 29 -16.19 65.07 -36.49
CA GLN A 29 -14.74 64.85 -36.35
C GLN A 29 -14.13 65.39 -35.03
N ARG A 30 -13.04 64.76 -34.53
CA ARG A 30 -11.70 65.40 -34.36
C ARG A 30 -10.63 64.45 -33.76
N LYS A 31 -9.42 64.60 -34.31
CA LYS A 31 -8.16 63.89 -34.02
C LYS A 31 -7.49 64.37 -32.73
N SER A 32 -6.77 63.47 -32.05
CA SER A 32 -5.46 63.75 -31.43
C SER A 32 -4.70 62.43 -31.14
N GLN A 33 -3.38 62.47 -31.31
CA GLN A 33 -2.43 61.38 -31.54
C GLN A 33 -1.99 60.55 -30.33
N SER A 34 -1.49 59.35 -30.65
CA SER A 34 -0.25 58.70 -30.15
C SER A 34 -0.27 57.94 -28.81
N ASN A 35 -0.26 56.59 -28.87
CA ASN A 35 0.98 55.82 -28.63
C ASN A 35 0.88 54.35 -29.11
N LYS A 36 1.99 53.83 -29.63
CA LYS A 36 2.15 52.51 -30.27
C LYS A 36 2.28 51.37 -29.24
N GLN A 37 1.58 50.26 -29.46
CA GLN A 37 1.96 48.92 -28.99
C GLN A 37 2.30 48.04 -30.21
N ARG A 38 3.43 47.33 -30.14
CA ARG A 38 3.93 46.38 -31.15
C ARG A 38 3.36 45.00 -30.84
N GLU A 39 2.70 44.37 -31.82
CA GLU A 39 2.49 42.92 -31.87
C GLU A 39 3.42 42.27 -32.91
N PRO A 40 3.95 41.06 -32.68
CA PRO A 40 4.91 40.42 -33.55
C PRO A 40 4.29 39.61 -34.70
N PHE A 41 5.03 39.63 -35.81
CA PHE A 41 4.91 38.86 -37.04
C PHE A 41 4.81 37.33 -36.83
N VAL A 42 3.62 36.76 -36.60
CA VAL A 42 3.39 35.31 -36.83
C VAL A 42 1.95 35.08 -37.33
N PHE A 43 1.63 35.61 -38.51
CA PHE A 43 0.43 35.21 -39.26
C PHE A 43 0.78 35.08 -40.74
N PHE A 44 1.74 34.21 -41.05
CA PHE A 44 1.86 33.57 -42.35
C PHE A 44 2.35 32.15 -42.11
N ILE A 45 1.69 31.18 -42.74
CA ILE A 45 1.93 29.72 -42.67
C ILE A 45 1.07 28.99 -41.61
N MET A 46 -0.25 29.00 -41.83
CA MET A 46 -1.09 27.81 -41.60
C MET A 46 -1.51 27.27 -42.96
N ARG A 47 -0.86 26.18 -43.39
CA ARG A 47 -1.41 25.08 -44.22
C ARG A 47 -0.28 24.11 -44.58
N LEU A 48 0.32 23.49 -43.57
CA LEU A 48 1.05 22.23 -43.75
C LEU A 48 0.45 21.20 -42.81
N ASN A 49 0.06 20.07 -43.39
CA ASN A 49 -0.48 18.93 -42.67
C ASN A 49 0.62 18.39 -41.74
N LEU A 50 0.48 18.61 -40.44
CA LEU A 50 1.51 18.30 -39.43
C LEU A 50 1.94 16.83 -39.48
N LYS A 51 1.04 15.92 -39.89
CA LYS A 51 1.34 14.50 -40.09
C LYS A 51 2.27 14.25 -41.28
N ALA A 52 2.14 15.03 -42.35
CA ALA A 52 3.03 14.93 -43.51
C ALA A 52 4.43 15.48 -43.20
N VAL A 53 4.52 16.56 -42.42
CA VAL A 53 5.81 17.12 -41.97
C VAL A 53 6.54 16.13 -41.05
N MET A 54 5.82 15.53 -40.10
CA MET A 54 6.37 14.51 -39.22
C MET A 54 6.84 13.28 -40.01
N LEU A 55 6.05 12.81 -40.98
CA LEU A 55 6.43 11.68 -41.84
C LEU A 55 7.73 11.97 -42.61
N VAL A 56 7.82 13.14 -43.24
CA VAL A 56 9.02 13.57 -43.99
C VAL A 56 10.24 13.68 -43.07
N LEU A 57 10.07 14.19 -41.86
CA LEU A 57 11.15 14.25 -40.87
C LEU A 57 11.63 12.86 -40.44
N THR A 58 10.72 11.92 -40.17
CA THR A 58 11.11 10.53 -39.86
C THR A 58 11.83 9.86 -41.02
N VAL A 59 11.35 10.03 -42.25
CA VAL A 59 12.01 9.47 -43.43
C VAL A 59 13.40 10.09 -43.64
N ALA A 60 13.53 11.40 -43.45
CA ALA A 60 14.83 12.07 -43.54
C ALA A 60 15.82 11.56 -42.49
N VAL A 61 15.39 11.38 -41.24
CA VAL A 61 16.24 10.82 -40.17
C VAL A 61 16.66 9.39 -40.53
N VAL A 62 15.74 8.55 -41.00
CA VAL A 62 16.06 7.16 -41.39
C VAL A 62 17.05 7.12 -42.55
N VAL A 63 16.87 7.96 -43.58
CA VAL A 63 17.78 8.04 -44.74
C VAL A 63 19.15 8.58 -44.34
N ILE A 64 19.23 9.58 -43.46
CA ILE A 64 20.50 10.09 -42.93
C ILE A 64 21.20 9.02 -42.09
N THR A 65 20.47 8.31 -41.24
CA THR A 65 21.03 7.27 -40.38
C THR A 65 21.54 6.09 -41.20
N LEU A 66 20.80 5.67 -42.23
CA LEU A 66 21.25 4.67 -43.21
C LEU A 66 22.42 5.18 -44.06
N GLY A 67 22.44 6.45 -44.46
CA GLY A 67 23.56 7.05 -45.20
C GLY A 67 24.85 7.11 -44.38
N VAL A 68 24.75 7.43 -43.08
CA VAL A 68 25.88 7.40 -42.14
C VAL A 68 26.33 5.97 -41.89
N TYR A 69 25.40 5.03 -41.67
CA TYR A 69 25.72 3.62 -41.47
C TYR A 69 26.41 3.00 -42.69
N MET A 70 25.93 3.30 -43.90
CA MET A 70 26.51 2.80 -45.17
C MET A 70 27.84 3.49 -45.54
N ARG A 71 28.16 4.66 -44.96
CA ARG A 71 29.48 5.32 -45.12
C ARG A 71 30.45 5.09 -43.95
N CYS A 72 30.00 4.51 -42.83
CA CYS A 72 30.86 4.13 -41.71
C CYS A 72 31.80 2.95 -42.02
N ALA A 73 31.57 2.21 -43.11
CA ALA A 73 32.52 1.20 -43.59
C ALA A 73 33.74 1.80 -44.34
N ALA A 74 33.81 3.11 -44.56
CA ALA A 74 34.88 3.77 -45.31
C ALA A 74 35.58 4.94 -44.56
N PHE A 75 35.43 5.04 -43.24
CA PHE A 75 36.24 5.94 -42.40
C PHE A 75 37.01 5.12 -41.35
N SER A 76 38.02 4.38 -41.83
CA SER A 76 39.12 3.92 -40.97
C SER A 76 40.09 5.11 -40.83
N PHE A 77 40.17 5.71 -39.65
CA PHE A 77 41.28 6.61 -39.33
C PHE A 77 42.57 5.79 -39.32
N SER A 78 43.58 6.21 -40.09
CA SER A 78 44.88 5.56 -40.12
C SER A 78 45.62 5.75 -38.78
N PRO A 79 46.50 4.81 -38.36
CA PRO A 79 47.20 4.87 -37.08
C PRO A 79 48.24 5.99 -36.93
N ASP A 80 48.41 6.85 -37.93
CA ASP A 80 49.51 7.82 -37.98
C ASP A 80 49.13 9.23 -37.51
N PHE A 81 47.84 9.53 -37.27
CA PHE A 81 47.42 10.85 -36.80
C PHE A 81 47.46 11.02 -35.26
N VAL A 82 47.53 9.91 -34.50
CA VAL A 82 47.65 9.95 -33.03
C VAL A 82 49.12 9.97 -32.56
N ARG A 83 50.08 9.70 -33.46
CA ARG A 83 51.52 9.71 -33.12
C ARG A 83 52.19 11.08 -33.16
N GLN A 84 51.50 12.14 -33.58
CA GLN A 84 52.10 13.47 -33.76
C GLN A 84 51.77 14.49 -32.65
N PHE A 85 50.92 14.14 -31.68
CA PHE A 85 50.61 15.02 -30.54
C PHE A 85 51.31 14.63 -29.21
N ASN A 86 52.06 13.53 -29.17
CA ASN A 86 52.81 13.08 -27.98
C ASN A 86 54.34 13.17 -28.13
N ARG A 87 54.85 13.88 -29.15
CA ARG A 87 56.28 14.17 -29.31
C ARG A 87 56.55 15.67 -29.21
N HIS A 88 56.36 16.22 -28.02
CA HIS A 88 57.10 17.38 -27.53
C HIS A 88 56.80 17.57 -26.05
N HIS A 89 57.44 16.77 -25.21
CA HIS A 89 57.94 17.16 -23.89
C HIS A 89 58.70 15.98 -23.26
N GLU A 90 59.90 15.72 -23.78
CA GLU A 90 60.96 15.11 -22.98
C GLU A 90 62.10 16.11 -22.92
N SER A 91 62.26 16.74 -21.76
CA SER A 91 63.53 17.29 -21.32
C SER A 91 63.69 17.00 -19.84
N GLN A 92 64.39 15.89 -19.60
CA GLN A 92 65.32 15.63 -18.49
C GLN A 92 65.07 16.40 -17.19
N SER A 93 64.58 15.69 -16.17
CA SER A 93 65.14 15.81 -14.83
C SER A 93 65.26 14.44 -14.17
N SER A 94 66.48 14.22 -13.71
CA SER A 94 67.04 13.09 -12.99
C SER A 94 66.25 12.63 -11.77
N SER A 95 66.15 11.31 -11.64
CA SER A 95 66.21 10.53 -10.39
C SER A 95 65.59 11.16 -9.14
N ALA A 96 64.35 10.79 -8.87
CA ALA A 96 63.91 10.49 -7.51
C ALA A 96 62.92 9.33 -7.59
N ALA A 97 63.23 8.24 -6.90
CA ALA A 97 62.34 7.10 -6.73
C ALA A 97 60.97 7.58 -6.22
N GLN A 98 59.95 7.54 -7.08
CA GLN A 98 58.56 7.66 -6.66
C GLN A 98 58.03 6.24 -6.48
N THR A 99 57.78 5.93 -5.21
CA THR A 99 57.13 4.73 -4.69
C THR A 99 55.95 4.31 -5.57
N THR A 100 56.03 3.08 -6.07
CA THR A 100 55.03 2.38 -6.89
C THR A 100 53.81 1.95 -6.07
N ASP A 101 53.07 2.89 -5.49
CA ASP A 101 51.83 2.62 -4.73
C ASP A 101 50.55 2.79 -5.58
N ALA A 102 50.67 2.96 -6.89
CA ALA A 102 49.52 3.17 -7.77
C ALA A 102 48.89 1.84 -8.22
N LEU A 103 47.60 1.66 -7.90
CA LEU A 103 46.79 0.54 -8.39
C LEU A 103 46.76 0.48 -9.93
N GLN A 104 47.15 -0.65 -10.50
CA GLN A 104 47.16 -0.89 -11.95
C GLN A 104 45.81 -1.40 -12.44
N ASP A 105 45.40 -0.96 -13.63
CA ASP A 105 44.22 -1.51 -14.31
C ASP A 105 44.53 -2.88 -14.92
N ILE A 106 43.68 -3.86 -14.62
CA ILE A 106 43.75 -5.21 -15.18
C ILE A 106 42.37 -5.71 -15.63
N GLU A 107 42.36 -6.74 -16.47
CA GLU A 107 41.14 -7.41 -16.92
C GLU A 107 40.93 -8.70 -16.11
N CYS A 108 39.75 -8.85 -15.51
CA CYS A 108 39.34 -10.07 -14.82
C CYS A 108 38.42 -10.90 -15.71
N SER A 109 38.85 -12.09 -16.13
CA SER A 109 37.98 -13.07 -16.81
C SER A 109 37.08 -13.77 -15.80
N ILE A 110 35.75 -13.63 -15.95
CA ILE A 110 34.74 -14.24 -15.08
C ILE A 110 34.23 -15.51 -15.74
N ASN A 111 34.55 -16.66 -15.14
CA ASN A 111 34.17 -18.01 -15.61
C ASN A 111 34.45 -18.28 -17.10
N GLN A 112 35.39 -17.56 -17.71
CA GLN A 112 35.70 -17.64 -19.16
C GLN A 112 34.55 -17.21 -20.09
N GLU A 113 33.54 -16.49 -19.59
CA GLU A 113 32.40 -16.04 -20.40
C GLU A 113 32.51 -14.57 -20.80
N TYR A 114 32.95 -13.72 -19.88
CA TYR A 114 33.09 -12.29 -20.09
C TYR A 114 34.17 -11.71 -19.17
N SER A 115 34.54 -10.47 -19.42
CA SER A 115 35.56 -9.76 -18.66
C SER A 115 35.03 -8.52 -17.96
N VAL A 116 35.62 -8.19 -16.82
CA VAL A 116 35.33 -6.96 -16.06
C VAL A 116 36.62 -6.20 -15.75
N HIS A 117 36.54 -4.86 -15.70
CA HIS A 117 37.66 -4.01 -15.32
C HIS A 117 37.93 -4.14 -13.80
N CYS A 118 39.16 -4.49 -13.46
CA CYS A 118 39.64 -4.69 -12.09
C CYS A 118 40.86 -3.82 -11.82
N LYS A 119 41.25 -3.73 -10.54
CA LYS A 119 42.50 -3.09 -10.12
C LYS A 119 43.44 -4.13 -9.50
N ARG A 120 44.75 -3.95 -9.66
CA ARG A 120 45.78 -4.77 -9.03
C ARG A 120 46.75 -3.90 -8.26
N ASP A 121 47.05 -4.31 -7.03
CA ASP A 121 48.23 -3.84 -6.30
C ASP A 121 49.35 -4.86 -6.53
N GLU A 122 50.39 -4.48 -7.28
CA GLU A 122 51.51 -5.38 -7.55
C GLU A 122 52.37 -5.64 -6.31
N ASN A 123 52.49 -4.68 -5.39
CA ASN A 123 53.29 -4.82 -4.18
C ASN A 123 52.61 -5.76 -3.18
N ALA A 124 51.29 -5.63 -3.03
CA ALA A 124 50.48 -6.48 -2.15
C ALA A 124 50.05 -7.80 -2.81
N ASN A 125 50.25 -7.95 -4.13
CA ASN A 125 49.72 -9.03 -4.95
C ASN A 125 48.20 -9.25 -4.78
N GLU A 126 47.46 -8.15 -4.63
CA GLU A 126 46.02 -8.15 -4.38
C GLU A 126 45.24 -7.70 -5.62
N VAL A 127 44.07 -8.31 -5.86
CA VAL A 127 43.17 -7.96 -6.97
C VAL A 127 41.86 -7.42 -6.40
N TYR A 128 41.52 -6.19 -6.77
CA TYR A 128 40.30 -5.53 -6.38
C TYR A 128 39.29 -5.61 -7.51
N VAL A 129 38.13 -6.22 -7.20
CA VAL A 129 37.01 -6.37 -8.11
C VAL A 129 35.96 -5.29 -7.82
N PRO A 130 35.39 -4.61 -8.83
CA PRO A 130 34.44 -3.54 -8.60
C PRO A 130 33.16 -4.04 -7.93
N PHE A 131 32.70 -3.33 -6.90
CA PHE A 131 31.47 -3.70 -6.18
C PHE A 131 30.21 -3.66 -7.07
N SER A 132 30.20 -2.88 -8.16
CA SER A 132 29.12 -2.89 -9.14
C SER A 132 28.90 -4.27 -9.77
N PHE A 133 29.98 -5.03 -9.98
CA PHE A 133 29.94 -6.43 -10.41
C PHE A 133 29.52 -7.34 -9.25
N LEU A 134 30.20 -7.25 -8.10
CA LEU A 134 29.94 -8.12 -6.94
C LEU A 134 28.47 -8.06 -6.49
N ARG A 135 27.88 -6.85 -6.46
CA ARG A 135 26.47 -6.61 -6.13
C ARG A 135 25.53 -7.46 -6.96
N ASN A 136 25.71 -7.47 -8.28
CA ASN A 136 24.80 -8.17 -9.18
C ASN A 136 25.11 -9.67 -9.25
N TYR A 137 26.39 -10.03 -9.19
CA TYR A 137 26.84 -11.42 -9.33
C TYR A 137 26.53 -12.27 -8.10
N PHE A 138 26.69 -11.70 -6.90
CA PHE A 138 26.42 -12.40 -5.63
C PHE A 138 25.09 -11.99 -4.97
N ASP A 139 24.32 -11.11 -5.59
CA ASP A 139 23.06 -10.55 -5.05
C ASP A 139 23.22 -9.98 -3.63
N VAL A 140 24.24 -9.14 -3.45
CA VAL A 140 24.58 -8.46 -2.17
C VAL A 140 24.34 -6.96 -2.28
N SER A 141 24.23 -6.25 -1.16
CA SER A 141 23.98 -4.81 -1.14
C SER A 141 25.11 -4.05 -0.45
N GLY A 142 25.27 -2.77 -0.79
CA GLY A 142 26.22 -1.92 -0.10
C GLY A 142 26.08 -0.44 -0.45
N ALA A 143 26.46 0.42 0.49
CA ALA A 143 26.34 1.87 0.35
C ALA A 143 27.47 2.59 1.11
N VAL A 144 27.96 3.68 0.51
CA VAL A 144 28.91 4.57 1.17
C VAL A 144 28.14 5.55 2.06
N THR A 145 28.55 5.66 3.32
CA THR A 145 28.04 6.65 4.27
C THR A 145 29.14 7.64 4.61
N THR A 146 28.81 8.93 4.51
CA THR A 146 29.70 10.05 4.88
C THR A 146 29.07 10.76 6.07
N SER A 147 29.56 10.48 7.28
CA SER A 147 29.10 11.15 8.49
C SER A 147 29.96 12.37 8.75
N GLY A 148 29.59 13.52 8.18
CA GLY A 148 30.23 14.83 8.45
C GLY A 148 31.76 14.82 8.30
N THR A 149 32.47 14.76 9.43
CA THR A 149 33.94 14.81 9.57
C THR A 149 34.63 13.44 9.55
N GLU A 150 33.90 12.33 9.45
CA GLU A 150 34.50 10.99 9.38
C GLU A 150 34.90 10.59 7.95
N VAL A 151 35.96 9.77 7.86
CA VAL A 151 36.35 9.05 6.65
C VAL A 151 35.15 8.28 6.09
N ALA A 152 34.93 8.37 4.77
CA ALA A 152 33.85 7.66 4.10
C ALA A 152 33.93 6.15 4.37
N LYS A 153 32.83 5.55 4.83
CA LYS A 153 32.74 4.11 5.14
C LYS A 153 31.84 3.42 4.12
N PHE A 154 32.31 2.32 3.54
CA PHE A 154 31.48 1.45 2.71
C PHE A 154 30.84 0.35 3.57
N ASN A 155 29.51 0.34 3.64
CA ASN A 155 28.75 -0.63 4.42
C ASN A 155 28.33 -1.79 3.52
N TRP A 156 28.98 -2.95 3.68
CA TRP A 156 28.60 -4.19 3.01
C TRP A 156 27.44 -4.88 3.74
N MET A 157 26.46 -5.38 2.98
CA MET A 157 25.30 -6.09 3.50
C MET A 157 25.01 -7.33 2.65
N HIS A 158 25.07 -8.53 3.25
CA HIS A 158 24.68 -9.75 2.55
C HIS A 158 23.16 -9.83 2.32
N SER A 159 22.38 -9.26 3.24
CA SER A 159 20.94 -9.08 3.12
C SER A 159 20.52 -7.71 3.68
N THR A 160 19.43 -7.15 3.17
CA THR A 160 18.88 -5.86 3.62
C THR A 160 17.75 -6.01 4.64
N ALA A 161 17.21 -7.23 4.78
CA ALA A 161 16.12 -7.51 5.69
C ALA A 161 16.59 -7.51 7.15
N LYS A 162 15.69 -7.20 8.07
CA LYS A 162 15.97 -7.15 9.51
C LYS A 162 15.16 -8.21 10.26
N VAL A 163 15.80 -8.81 11.25
CA VAL A 163 15.18 -9.78 12.18
C VAL A 163 14.72 -9.02 13.42
N ASN A 164 13.49 -9.28 13.86
CA ASN A 164 12.92 -8.77 15.10
C ASN A 164 13.03 -9.87 16.15
N LEU A 165 13.85 -9.64 17.17
CA LEU A 165 14.03 -10.58 18.26
C LEU A 165 12.82 -10.49 19.22
N PRO A 166 12.18 -11.61 19.59
CA PRO A 166 11.15 -11.61 20.61
C PRO A 166 11.67 -11.05 21.93
N LYS A 167 10.93 -10.14 22.56
CA LYS A 167 11.27 -9.56 23.88
C LYS A 167 10.98 -10.51 25.05
N GLY A 168 10.25 -11.59 24.80
CA GLY A 168 9.83 -12.57 25.79
C GLY A 168 8.94 -13.65 25.17
N LYS A 169 8.28 -14.43 26.02
CA LYS A 169 7.31 -15.44 25.58
C LYS A 169 6.14 -14.78 24.84
N TYR A 170 5.76 -15.36 23.70
CA TYR A 170 4.60 -14.89 22.95
C TYR A 170 3.31 -14.99 23.79
N ASP A 171 2.61 -13.86 23.90
CA ASP A 171 1.31 -13.74 24.57
C ASP A 171 0.22 -13.47 23.53
N ALA A 172 -0.78 -14.35 23.49
CA ALA A 172 -1.94 -14.24 22.59
C ALA A 172 -2.75 -12.96 22.80
N ARG A 173 -2.65 -12.33 23.97
CA ARG A 173 -3.33 -11.06 24.31
C ARG A 173 -2.48 -9.83 24.00
N GLY A 174 -1.18 -10.02 23.78
CA GLY A 174 -0.22 -8.96 23.53
C GLY A 174 -0.03 -8.64 22.05
N VAL A 175 1.10 -7.99 21.76
CA VAL A 175 1.58 -7.64 20.42
C VAL A 175 1.58 -8.87 19.50
N PHE A 176 1.12 -8.71 18.27
CA PHE A 176 1.17 -9.77 17.27
C PHE A 176 2.54 -9.81 16.60
N MET A 177 3.42 -10.65 17.13
CA MET A 177 4.77 -10.89 16.61
C MET A 177 5.63 -9.61 16.58
N TYR A 178 5.82 -8.99 15.42
CA TYR A 178 6.54 -7.71 15.27
C TYR A 178 5.70 -6.67 14.49
N PHE A 179 4.37 -6.84 14.51
CA PHE A 179 3.45 -6.02 13.70
C PHE A 179 3.29 -4.59 14.23
N GLU A 180 3.82 -4.25 15.40
CA GLU A 180 3.98 -2.85 15.83
C GLU A 180 4.81 -2.04 14.81
N ASN A 181 5.71 -2.70 14.07
CA ASN A 181 6.54 -2.07 13.04
C ASN A 181 5.87 -2.02 11.66
N TYR A 182 4.63 -2.51 11.51
CA TYR A 182 3.94 -2.58 10.23
C TYR A 182 3.08 -1.35 9.98
N ASN A 183 3.27 -0.71 8.82
CA ASN A 183 2.38 0.32 8.28
C ASN A 183 1.70 -0.27 7.04
N VAL A 184 0.53 -0.90 7.24
CA VAL A 184 -0.12 -1.71 6.21
C VAL A 184 -0.74 -0.82 5.14
N GLU A 185 -1.43 0.21 5.59
CA GLU A 185 -2.12 1.26 4.86
C GLU A 185 -1.22 2.03 3.89
N VAL A 186 0.07 2.19 4.21
CA VAL A 186 1.04 2.88 3.35
C VAL A 186 1.41 2.06 2.11
N ARG A 187 1.30 0.73 2.16
CA ARG A 187 1.76 -0.16 1.07
C ARG A 187 1.08 0.18 -0.27
N ASP A 188 1.82 0.09 -1.36
CA ASP A 188 1.33 0.43 -2.72
C ASP A 188 0.14 -0.42 -3.17
N ARG A 189 0.07 -1.67 -2.68
CA ARG A 189 -1.04 -2.59 -2.93
C ARG A 189 -2.31 -2.27 -2.12
N VAL A 190 -2.28 -1.30 -1.21
CA VAL A 190 -3.48 -0.73 -0.59
C VAL A 190 -3.93 0.44 -1.46
N LYS A 191 -5.09 0.29 -2.09
CA LYS A 191 -5.73 1.33 -2.89
C LYS A 191 -6.16 2.51 -2.05
N CYS A 192 -6.85 2.22 -0.94
CA CYS A 192 -7.38 3.17 0.02
C CYS A 192 -7.83 2.43 1.28
N ILE A 193 -8.15 3.17 2.34
CA ILE A 193 -8.99 2.68 3.44
C ILE A 193 -10.44 3.00 3.06
N SER A 194 -11.29 1.97 2.94
CA SER A 194 -12.72 2.15 2.63
C SER A 194 -13.34 3.09 3.66
N ALA A 195 -14.03 4.14 3.23
CA ALA A 195 -14.78 5.00 4.17
C ALA A 195 -16.08 4.33 4.64
N ALA A 196 -16.65 3.43 3.83
CA ALA A 196 -17.82 2.66 4.21
C ALA A 196 -17.54 1.61 5.31
N GLU A 197 -16.33 1.04 5.33
CA GLU A 197 -15.99 -0.14 6.15
C GLU A 197 -14.82 0.08 7.13
N GLY A 198 -14.08 1.19 7.03
CA GLY A 198 -12.91 1.47 7.88
C GLY A 198 -11.68 0.59 7.62
N VAL A 199 -11.71 -0.29 6.61
CA VAL A 199 -10.66 -1.30 6.33
C VAL A 199 -9.96 -1.11 4.97
N PRO A 200 -8.72 -1.60 4.80
CA PRO A 200 -7.97 -1.47 3.55
C PRO A 200 -8.60 -2.23 2.37
N VAL A 201 -8.57 -1.60 1.20
CA VAL A 201 -8.90 -2.22 -0.09
C VAL A 201 -7.63 -2.57 -0.85
N SER A 202 -7.51 -3.82 -1.27
CA SER A 202 -6.34 -4.34 -1.98
C SER A 202 -6.41 -4.17 -3.49
N THR A 203 -5.26 -3.97 -4.12
CA THR A 203 -5.07 -4.07 -5.58
C THR A 203 -4.05 -5.14 -5.97
N GLN A 204 -3.70 -6.02 -5.04
CA GLN A 204 -2.56 -6.94 -5.19
C GLN A 204 -2.68 -7.85 -6.43
N TRP A 205 -3.88 -8.33 -6.77
CA TRP A 205 -4.11 -9.16 -7.95
C TRP A 205 -5.12 -8.56 -8.95
N GLU A 206 -5.93 -7.59 -8.54
CA GLU A 206 -6.91 -6.92 -9.41
C GLU A 206 -6.94 -5.41 -9.16
N LYS A 207 -6.79 -4.61 -10.22
CA LYS A 207 -6.70 -3.14 -10.13
C LYS A 207 -7.98 -2.45 -9.66
N ARG A 208 -9.15 -3.10 -9.84
CA ARG A 208 -10.44 -2.52 -9.44
C ARG A 208 -10.53 -2.25 -7.93
N GLY A 209 -9.81 -3.02 -7.12
CA GLY A 209 -9.93 -2.98 -5.67
C GLY A 209 -10.81 -4.13 -5.17
N TYR A 210 -10.38 -4.82 -4.12
CA TYR A 210 -11.15 -5.84 -3.43
C TYR A 210 -10.74 -5.93 -1.97
N PHE A 211 -11.66 -6.33 -1.10
CA PHE A 211 -11.33 -6.63 0.30
C PHE A 211 -10.55 -7.93 0.38
N TYR A 212 -9.32 -7.85 0.88
CA TYR A 212 -8.44 -9.00 1.03
C TYR A 212 -8.30 -9.35 2.52
N PRO A 213 -8.92 -10.45 3.00
CA PRO A 213 -8.94 -10.81 4.43
C PRO A 213 -7.58 -10.74 5.11
N THR A 214 -6.53 -11.28 4.48
CA THR A 214 -5.17 -11.26 5.04
C THR A 214 -4.66 -9.83 5.25
N GLN A 215 -4.93 -8.91 4.33
CA GLN A 215 -4.49 -7.52 4.45
C GLN A 215 -5.28 -6.76 5.52
N ILE A 216 -6.58 -7.00 5.62
CA ILE A 216 -7.45 -6.41 6.64
C ILE A 216 -7.00 -6.87 8.04
N ALA A 217 -6.71 -8.16 8.20
CA ALA A 217 -6.24 -8.67 9.48
C ALA A 217 -4.85 -8.14 9.84
N GLN A 218 -3.92 -8.02 8.87
CA GLN A 218 -2.63 -7.40 9.12
C GLN A 218 -2.76 -5.94 9.56
N PHE A 219 -3.68 -5.18 8.95
CA PHE A 219 -3.99 -3.82 9.37
C PHE A 219 -4.45 -3.80 10.82
N ALA A 220 -5.46 -4.59 11.16
CA ALA A 220 -5.97 -4.72 12.53
C ALA A 220 -4.88 -5.09 13.54
N LEU A 221 -4.14 -6.17 13.29
CA LEU A 221 -3.10 -6.68 14.19
C LEU A 221 -1.95 -5.68 14.36
N SER A 222 -1.63 -4.90 13.31
CA SER A 222 -0.64 -3.82 13.42
C SER A 222 -1.13 -2.67 14.29
N HIS A 223 -2.38 -2.20 14.11
CA HIS A 223 -2.95 -1.16 14.95
C HIS A 223 -3.09 -1.62 16.41
N TYR A 224 -3.59 -2.84 16.65
CA TYR A 224 -3.64 -3.41 18.00
C TYR A 224 -2.25 -3.45 18.65
N SER A 225 -1.22 -3.87 17.91
CA SER A 225 0.14 -3.93 18.42
C SER A 225 0.70 -2.54 18.73
N LYS A 226 0.48 -1.56 17.85
CA LYS A 226 0.89 -0.16 18.05
C LYS A 226 0.20 0.46 19.26
N ASN A 227 -1.08 0.17 19.48
CA ASN A 227 -1.80 0.63 20.67
C ASN A 227 -1.12 0.22 21.99
N LEU A 228 -0.47 -0.94 22.01
CA LEU A 228 0.23 -1.46 23.18
C LEU A 228 1.66 -0.92 23.34
N THR A 229 2.26 -0.37 22.28
CA THR A 229 3.69 -0.01 22.25
C THR A 229 3.96 1.48 22.07
N GLU A 230 3.06 2.20 21.40
CA GLU A 230 3.17 3.64 21.17
C GLU A 230 2.68 4.44 22.39
N GLN A 231 3.00 5.73 22.42
CA GLN A 231 2.51 6.62 23.47
C GLN A 231 0.99 6.84 23.32
N PRO A 232 0.25 7.09 24.42
CA PRO A 232 -1.16 7.44 24.35
C PRO A 232 -1.40 8.60 23.38
N ALA A 233 -2.50 8.50 22.62
CA ALA A 233 -2.82 9.51 21.63
C ALA A 233 -3.10 10.86 22.27
N ARG A 234 -2.59 11.93 21.66
CA ARG A 234 -3.08 13.29 21.95
C ARG A 234 -4.38 13.48 21.20
N VAL A 235 -5.42 13.88 21.90
CA VAL A 235 -6.77 14.08 21.34
C VAL A 235 -7.18 15.54 21.52
N HIS A 236 -7.55 16.19 20.44
CA HIS A 236 -8.18 17.51 20.44
C HIS A 236 -9.64 17.38 20.10
N VAL A 237 -10.49 17.68 21.06
CA VAL A 237 -11.94 17.72 20.86
C VAL A 237 -12.30 19.05 20.22
N LEU A 238 -12.90 19.00 19.02
CA LEU A 238 -13.33 20.18 18.28
C LEU A 238 -14.79 20.52 18.58
N GLU A 239 -15.64 19.48 18.70
CA GLU A 239 -17.04 19.62 19.05
C GLU A 239 -17.54 18.30 19.68
N ASP A 240 -18.09 18.34 20.89
CA ASP A 240 -18.70 17.19 21.57
C ASP A 240 -20.20 17.36 21.84
N GLY A 241 -20.81 18.38 21.24
CA GLY A 241 -22.22 18.65 21.41
C GLY A 241 -22.57 19.40 22.69
N ASP A 242 -21.74 19.31 23.72
CA ASP A 242 -22.05 19.73 25.09
C ASP A 242 -20.96 20.64 25.69
N GLY A 243 -19.84 20.10 26.14
CA GLY A 243 -18.83 20.79 26.95
C GLY A 243 -17.71 21.47 26.17
N SER A 244 -17.42 21.01 24.97
CA SER A 244 -16.32 21.45 24.13
C SER A 244 -16.86 21.89 22.78
N GLN A 245 -16.89 23.21 22.55
CA GLN A 245 -17.50 23.81 21.36
C GLN A 245 -16.53 24.83 20.77
N MET A 246 -16.10 24.60 19.53
CA MET A 246 -15.36 25.61 18.77
C MET A 246 -16.30 26.60 18.08
N ASP A 247 -15.77 27.77 17.71
CA ASP A 247 -16.54 28.78 16.97
C ASP A 247 -16.75 28.35 15.51
N TRP A 248 -18.00 28.07 15.14
CA TRP A 248 -18.40 27.72 13.78
C TRP A 248 -18.74 28.96 12.95
N THR A 249 -18.20 29.03 11.73
CA THR A 249 -18.66 29.99 10.72
C THR A 249 -19.92 29.44 10.06
N THR A 250 -21.04 30.12 10.29
CA THR A 250 -22.35 29.75 9.70
C THR A 250 -22.80 30.83 8.72
N PRO A 251 -22.78 30.57 7.41
CA PRO A 251 -23.29 31.51 6.40
C PRO A 251 -24.78 31.83 6.61
N LYS A 252 -25.24 33.01 6.17
CA LYS A 252 -26.64 33.45 6.32
C LYS A 252 -27.66 32.54 5.64
N THR A 253 -27.22 31.76 4.66
CA THR A 253 -28.02 30.80 3.90
C THR A 253 -28.04 29.41 4.52
N SER A 254 -27.44 29.25 5.70
CA SER A 254 -27.27 27.98 6.38
C SER A 254 -27.72 28.09 7.83
N ASN A 255 -28.07 26.96 8.42
CA ASN A 255 -28.56 26.87 9.78
C ASN A 255 -27.81 25.76 10.53
N MET A 256 -27.40 26.07 11.74
CA MET A 256 -26.77 25.12 12.67
C MET A 256 -27.53 25.21 13.99
N THR A 257 -28.09 24.09 14.42
CA THR A 257 -28.88 24.03 15.66
C THR A 257 -28.47 22.83 16.50
N ARG A 258 -28.45 23.01 17.81
CA ARG A 258 -28.11 21.97 18.77
C ARG A 258 -29.40 21.36 19.33
N ILE A 259 -29.47 20.03 19.32
CA ILE A 259 -30.68 19.30 19.67
C ILE A 259 -30.31 18.16 20.63
N TRP A 260 -31.04 18.03 21.72
CA TRP A 260 -30.87 16.92 22.66
C TRP A 260 -31.33 15.59 22.04
N HIS A 261 -30.46 14.58 22.01
CA HIS A 261 -30.76 13.27 21.45
C HIS A 261 -30.95 12.21 22.54
N HIS A 262 -32.22 11.95 22.91
CA HIS A 262 -32.58 11.07 24.03
C HIS A 262 -31.96 9.67 23.99
N LYS A 263 -31.80 9.06 22.81
CA LYS A 263 -31.23 7.71 22.69
C LYS A 263 -29.73 7.67 23.03
N PHE A 264 -29.02 8.75 22.74
CA PHE A 264 -27.57 8.85 22.97
C PHE A 264 -27.26 9.57 24.28
N ASN A 265 -28.26 10.24 24.87
CA ASN A 265 -28.11 11.00 26.10
C ASN A 265 -26.99 12.05 26.00
N THR A 266 -26.94 12.72 24.85
CA THR A 266 -26.01 13.78 24.47
C THR A 266 -26.74 14.78 23.57
N SER A 267 -26.23 16.01 23.48
CA SER A 267 -26.64 16.96 22.46
C SER A 267 -25.95 16.66 21.14
N VAL A 268 -26.69 16.69 20.03
CA VAL A 268 -26.13 16.58 18.68
C VAL A 268 -26.32 17.88 17.91
N VAL A 269 -25.47 18.14 16.94
CA VAL A 269 -25.63 19.28 16.04
C VAL A 269 -26.38 18.85 14.79
N GLN A 270 -27.46 19.55 14.46
CA GLN A 270 -28.07 19.53 13.13
C GLN A 270 -27.47 20.65 12.27
N PHE A 271 -27.11 20.32 11.03
CA PHE A 271 -26.72 21.28 10.00
C PHE A 271 -27.64 21.22 8.79
N GLU A 272 -27.90 22.38 8.21
CA GLU A 272 -28.63 22.56 6.95
C GLU A 272 -27.97 23.68 6.15
N THR A 273 -27.54 23.40 4.92
CA THR A 273 -26.91 24.38 4.04
C THR A 273 -27.67 24.51 2.72
N ALA A 274 -27.56 25.69 2.09
CA ALA A 274 -27.97 25.87 0.70
C ALA A 274 -27.09 25.04 -0.26
N ILE A 275 -27.38 25.13 -1.56
CA ILE A 275 -26.55 24.52 -2.61
C ILE A 275 -25.34 25.42 -2.83
N GLY A 276 -24.12 24.85 -2.78
CA GLY A 276 -22.87 25.55 -3.08
C GLY A 276 -21.89 25.59 -1.90
N TYR A 277 -20.60 25.70 -2.21
CA TYR A 277 -19.52 25.68 -1.21
C TYR A 277 -19.52 26.90 -0.28
N GLU A 278 -20.04 28.02 -0.75
CA GLU A 278 -20.19 29.27 0.01
C GLU A 278 -21.19 29.15 1.17
N SER A 279 -22.03 28.12 1.16
CA SER A 279 -22.98 27.82 2.22
C SER A 279 -22.41 26.86 3.28
N ALA A 280 -21.19 26.34 3.10
CA ALA A 280 -20.59 25.39 4.02
C ALA A 280 -20.53 25.95 5.45
N ILE A 281 -20.96 25.14 6.41
CA ILE A 281 -20.79 25.44 7.84
C ILE A 281 -19.44 24.85 8.25
N SER A 282 -18.51 25.69 8.71
CA SER A 282 -17.12 25.27 8.88
C SER A 282 -16.45 25.82 10.12
N ILE A 283 -15.53 25.04 10.67
CA ILE A 283 -14.51 25.49 11.63
C ILE A 283 -13.19 25.73 10.91
N ALA A 284 -12.52 26.83 11.26
CA ALA A 284 -11.16 27.11 10.84
C ALA A 284 -10.18 26.52 11.87
N LEU A 285 -9.17 25.81 11.36
CA LEU A 285 -8.20 25.07 12.15
C LEU A 285 -6.78 25.45 11.70
N ASN A 286 -5.82 25.19 12.60
CA ASN A 286 -4.41 25.23 12.30
C ASN A 286 -3.73 24.08 13.02
N GLN A 287 -4.16 22.86 12.70
CA GLN A 287 -3.69 21.64 13.37
C GLN A 287 -2.66 20.92 12.53
N THR A 288 -1.53 20.60 13.15
CA THR A 288 -0.42 19.85 12.54
C THR A 288 -0.19 18.56 13.33
N LEU A 289 0.27 17.51 12.64
CA LEU A 289 0.56 16.17 13.20
C LEU A 289 -0.68 15.36 13.66
N ASP A 290 -1.72 16.03 14.15
CA ASP A 290 -2.99 15.43 14.58
C ASP A 290 -3.93 15.31 13.37
N LEU A 291 -3.68 14.27 12.57
CA LEU A 291 -4.35 14.03 11.29
C LEU A 291 -5.29 12.83 11.33
N LEU A 292 -5.61 12.28 12.51
CA LEU A 292 -6.67 11.27 12.64
C LEU A 292 -7.97 11.99 13.00
N LEU A 293 -8.90 12.03 12.06
CA LEU A 293 -10.25 12.53 12.28
C LEU A 293 -11.13 11.42 12.82
N SER A 294 -11.87 11.69 13.89
CA SER A 294 -12.98 10.86 14.35
C SER A 294 -14.25 11.73 14.47
N VAL A 295 -15.39 11.19 14.03
CA VAL A 295 -16.69 11.90 14.07
C VAL A 295 -17.85 10.90 14.02
N ASP A 296 -18.89 11.19 14.80
CA ASP A 296 -20.21 10.57 14.64
C ASP A 296 -21.03 11.40 13.65
N LEU A 297 -21.50 10.76 12.59
CA LEU A 297 -22.09 11.44 11.43
C LEU A 297 -23.38 10.77 10.95
N LEU A 298 -24.37 11.58 10.62
CA LEU A 298 -25.57 11.16 9.89
C LEU A 298 -25.81 12.13 8.72
N LEU A 299 -25.71 11.62 7.49
CA LEU A 299 -26.00 12.36 6.27
C LEU A 299 -27.41 12.05 5.76
N VAL A 300 -28.21 13.08 5.50
CA VAL A 300 -29.64 12.93 5.17
C VAL A 300 -29.89 12.86 3.65
N THR A 301 -29.12 13.59 2.84
CA THR A 301 -29.32 13.65 1.38
C THR A 301 -28.06 13.23 0.62
N ASN A 302 -28.22 12.93 -0.68
CA ASN A 302 -27.09 12.55 -1.55
C ASN A 302 -26.10 13.70 -1.78
N SER A 303 -26.54 14.94 -1.55
CA SER A 303 -25.69 16.14 -1.62
C SER A 303 -25.06 16.48 -0.27
N SER A 304 -25.39 15.75 0.79
CA SER A 304 -24.77 15.95 2.10
C SER A 304 -23.33 15.42 2.10
N SER A 305 -22.41 16.17 2.69
CA SER A 305 -21.03 15.74 2.82
C SER A 305 -20.36 16.30 4.07
N LEU A 306 -19.40 15.54 4.58
CA LEU A 306 -18.34 16.04 5.44
C LEU A 306 -17.14 16.37 4.54
N MET A 307 -16.65 17.60 4.62
CA MET A 307 -15.50 18.09 3.88
C MET A 307 -14.37 18.46 4.86
N VAL A 308 -13.15 18.01 4.58
CA VAL A 308 -11.96 18.37 5.35
C VAL A 308 -10.90 18.93 4.42
N THR A 309 -10.46 20.15 4.69
CA THR A 309 -9.42 20.81 3.89
C THR A 309 -8.06 20.60 4.54
N VAL A 310 -7.15 19.96 3.82
CA VAL A 310 -5.78 19.67 4.25
C VAL A 310 -4.80 20.36 3.31
N GLN A 311 -3.88 21.16 3.83
CA GLN A 311 -2.86 21.85 3.04
C GLN A 311 -1.49 21.21 3.22
N ASN A 312 -0.75 21.12 2.12
CA ASN A 312 0.68 20.87 2.17
C ASN A 312 1.43 22.18 2.46
N ARG A 313 2.14 22.23 3.57
CA ARG A 313 2.78 23.42 4.13
C ARG A 313 3.90 23.98 3.25
N ASP A 314 4.60 23.10 2.52
CA ASP A 314 5.73 23.45 1.67
C ASP A 314 5.28 23.97 0.31
N THR A 315 4.34 23.26 -0.33
CA THR A 315 3.84 23.58 -1.68
C THR A 315 2.66 24.55 -1.69
N LYS A 316 2.03 24.77 -0.53
CA LYS A 316 0.76 25.51 -0.36
C LYS A 316 -0.42 24.95 -1.15
N HIS A 317 -0.29 23.75 -1.70
CA HIS A 317 -1.40 23.06 -2.35
C HIS A 317 -2.39 22.55 -1.31
N SER A 318 -3.68 22.81 -1.53
CA SER A 318 -4.77 22.39 -0.64
C SER A 318 -5.56 21.25 -1.27
N TYR A 319 -5.89 20.24 -0.47
CA TYR A 319 -6.67 19.07 -0.83
C TYR A 319 -7.98 19.09 -0.04
N ASN A 320 -9.11 18.92 -0.73
CA ASN A 320 -10.43 18.84 -0.11
C ASN A 320 -10.87 17.38 -0.09
N LEU A 321 -10.86 16.78 1.10
CA LEU A 321 -11.36 15.43 1.32
C LEU A 321 -12.88 15.50 1.51
N HIS A 322 -13.64 14.80 0.67
CA HIS A 322 -15.10 14.73 0.75
C HIS A 322 -15.54 13.32 1.12
N TYR A 323 -16.25 13.19 2.24
CA TYR A 323 -16.89 11.95 2.66
C TYR A 323 -18.39 12.04 2.34
N ILE A 324 -18.83 11.26 1.34
CA ILE A 324 -20.15 11.39 0.72
C ILE A 324 -20.93 10.06 0.77
N PRO A 325 -22.27 10.08 0.81
CA PRO A 325 -23.09 8.87 0.85
C PRO A 325 -23.27 8.25 -0.55
N ALA A 326 -22.17 7.81 -1.16
CA ALA A 326 -22.14 7.24 -2.49
C ALA A 326 -21.38 5.89 -2.53
N ASP A 327 -21.76 5.01 -3.46
CA ASP A 327 -21.09 3.72 -3.70
C ASP A 327 -19.83 3.90 -4.56
N LEU A 328 -18.82 4.56 -4.00
CA LEU A 328 -17.49 4.69 -4.60
C LEU A 328 -16.41 4.49 -3.54
N LEU A 329 -15.27 3.92 -3.94
CA LEU A 329 -14.15 3.72 -3.02
C LEU A 329 -13.31 4.98 -2.85
N LEU A 330 -12.87 5.54 -3.99
CA LEU A 330 -12.01 6.71 -4.08
C LEU A 330 -12.14 7.30 -5.49
N SER A 331 -12.34 8.61 -5.58
CA SER A 331 -12.31 9.39 -6.82
C SER A 331 -11.56 10.69 -6.60
N VAL A 332 -10.95 11.24 -7.66
CA VAL A 332 -10.21 12.51 -7.58
C VAL A 332 -10.60 13.39 -8.75
N GLN A 333 -10.88 14.65 -8.46
CA GLN A 333 -11.14 15.70 -9.44
C GLN A 333 -10.45 16.98 -8.99
N ASP A 334 -9.40 17.36 -9.71
CA ASP A 334 -8.52 18.47 -9.34
C ASP A 334 -7.99 18.31 -7.89
N SER A 335 -8.26 19.28 -7.02
CA SER A 335 -7.90 19.24 -5.60
C SER A 335 -8.93 18.51 -4.71
N ASN A 336 -10.03 18.00 -5.28
CA ASN A 336 -11.08 17.31 -4.53
C ASN A 336 -10.87 15.79 -4.58
N ILE A 337 -10.85 15.17 -3.40
CA ILE A 337 -10.68 13.73 -3.21
C ILE A 337 -11.93 13.21 -2.53
N TYR A 338 -12.67 12.33 -3.21
CA TYR A 338 -13.95 11.82 -2.74
C TYR A 338 -13.80 10.40 -2.23
N TYR A 339 -14.31 10.17 -1.03
CA TYR A 339 -14.44 8.87 -0.38
C TYR A 339 -15.93 8.58 -0.16
N GLY A 340 -16.40 7.43 -0.66
CA GLY A 340 -17.78 7.01 -0.47
C GLY A 340 -18.00 6.26 0.83
N LEU A 341 -18.98 6.69 1.61
CA LEU A 341 -19.50 6.02 2.80
C LEU A 341 -20.48 4.88 2.44
N GLY A 342 -20.81 4.73 1.15
CA GLY A 342 -21.83 3.82 0.64
C GLY A 342 -23.23 4.45 0.65
N ALA A 343 -24.06 4.12 -0.34
CA ALA A 343 -25.44 4.62 -0.43
C ALA A 343 -26.29 4.18 0.77
N SER A 344 -25.95 3.03 1.37
CA SER A 344 -26.64 2.51 2.56
C SER A 344 -26.37 3.31 3.86
N ALA A 345 -25.46 4.28 3.82
CA ALA A 345 -25.13 5.17 4.94
C ALA A 345 -26.14 6.31 5.13
N LEU A 346 -26.98 6.60 4.14
CA LEU A 346 -28.01 7.65 4.25
C LEU A 346 -28.94 7.38 5.42
N ASN A 347 -29.26 8.44 6.16
CA ASN A 347 -30.20 8.43 7.29
C ASN A 347 -29.82 7.43 8.39
N LYS A 348 -28.53 7.15 8.56
CA LYS A 348 -28.00 6.31 9.64
C LYS A 348 -26.82 6.98 10.31
N TRP A 349 -26.82 6.98 11.64
CA TRP A 349 -25.66 7.34 12.44
C TRP A 349 -24.52 6.36 12.17
N ARG A 350 -23.33 6.90 11.94
CA ARG A 350 -22.09 6.15 11.77
C ARG A 350 -20.95 6.87 12.49
N HIS A 351 -20.17 6.11 13.22
CA HIS A 351 -18.85 6.54 13.63
C HIS A 351 -17.89 6.35 12.47
N ILE A 352 -17.09 7.36 12.13
CA ILE A 352 -16.03 7.23 11.12
C ILE A 352 -14.69 7.68 11.69
N THR A 353 -13.63 6.93 11.38
CA THR A 353 -12.26 7.26 11.74
C THR A 353 -11.39 7.31 10.49
N ARG A 354 -10.75 8.45 10.22
CA ARG A 354 -10.02 8.73 8.97
C ARG A 354 -8.62 9.26 9.25
N ASP A 355 -7.59 8.56 8.75
CA ASP A 355 -6.25 9.12 8.69
C ASP A 355 -6.11 10.02 7.46
N LEU A 356 -6.18 11.33 7.68
CA LEU A 356 -6.18 12.34 6.63
C LEU A 356 -4.85 12.33 5.84
N HIS A 357 -3.74 11.92 6.46
CA HIS A 357 -2.47 11.74 5.74
C HIS A 357 -2.57 10.62 4.72
N ILE A 358 -3.12 9.48 5.13
CA ILE A 358 -3.31 8.33 4.24
C ILE A 358 -4.34 8.67 3.16
N ASP A 359 -5.44 9.31 3.53
CA ASP A 359 -6.51 9.66 2.59
C ASP A 359 -6.02 10.61 1.48
N VAL A 360 -5.23 11.65 1.85
CA VAL A 360 -4.57 12.54 0.89
C VAL A 360 -3.54 11.78 0.06
N GLN A 361 -2.67 10.99 0.69
CA GLN A 361 -1.62 10.24 0.00
C GLN A 361 -2.19 9.28 -1.05
N LYS A 362 -3.31 8.60 -0.76
CA LYS A 362 -3.98 7.69 -1.70
C LYS A 362 -4.71 8.45 -2.80
N GLY A 363 -5.29 9.62 -2.49
CA GLY A 363 -5.84 10.53 -3.49
C GLY A 363 -4.77 11.00 -4.49
N ILE A 364 -3.62 11.48 -4.02
CA ILE A 364 -2.51 11.94 -4.89
C ILE A 364 -2.07 10.82 -5.85
N VAL A 365 -1.86 9.61 -5.32
CA VAL A 365 -1.43 8.45 -6.13
C VAL A 365 -2.45 8.10 -7.22
N LEU A 366 -3.75 8.32 -6.97
CA LEU A 366 -4.80 8.08 -7.96
C LEU A 366 -4.93 9.22 -8.98
N GLY A 367 -4.83 10.48 -8.53
CA GLY A 367 -5.14 11.68 -9.32
C GLY A 367 -4.07 12.10 -10.32
N ASP A 368 -2.78 12.02 -9.96
CA ASP A 368 -1.70 12.45 -10.86
C ASP A 368 -0.40 11.66 -10.66
N LYS A 369 0.04 10.96 -11.71
CA LYS A 369 1.30 10.20 -11.71
C LYS A 369 2.55 11.08 -11.72
N ARG A 370 2.42 12.41 -11.93
CA ARG A 370 3.53 13.37 -11.97
C ARG A 370 3.76 14.11 -10.65
N SER A 371 2.81 14.04 -9.71
CA SER A 371 2.92 14.61 -8.37
C SER A 371 3.96 13.86 -7.53
N PRO A 372 4.55 14.49 -6.48
CA PRO A 372 5.50 13.80 -5.61
C PRO A 372 4.83 12.54 -5.05
N LEU A 373 5.42 11.38 -5.35
CA LEU A 373 4.85 10.07 -5.02
C LEU A 373 4.62 9.88 -3.51
N LYS A 374 5.21 10.72 -2.67
CA LYS A 374 5.15 10.60 -1.21
C LYS A 374 5.09 11.97 -0.53
N VAL A 375 4.05 12.16 0.27
CA VAL A 375 3.86 13.29 1.18
C VAL A 375 4.15 12.82 2.60
N ARG A 376 4.93 13.58 3.37
CA ARG A 376 5.18 13.25 4.78
C ARG A 376 4.06 13.80 5.65
N ARG A 377 3.77 13.10 6.74
CA ARG A 377 2.77 13.50 7.73
C ARG A 377 3.04 14.91 8.28
N SER A 378 4.31 15.26 8.50
CA SER A 378 4.76 16.58 9.00
C SER A 378 4.54 17.74 8.02
N ASP A 379 4.35 17.43 6.75
CA ASP A 379 4.18 18.43 5.69
C ASP A 379 2.71 18.83 5.55
N LEU A 380 1.78 18.18 6.26
CA LEU A 380 0.35 18.42 6.18
C LEU A 380 -0.18 19.18 7.40
N GLU A 381 -1.12 20.08 7.15
CA GLU A 381 -1.90 20.81 8.16
C GLU A 381 -3.40 20.74 7.82
N VAL A 382 -4.24 20.56 8.84
CA VAL A 382 -5.70 20.63 8.70
C VAL A 382 -6.12 22.08 8.84
N LEU A 383 -6.73 22.63 7.78
CA LEU A 383 -7.18 24.01 7.70
C LEU A 383 -8.65 24.18 8.07
N SER A 384 -9.49 23.21 7.74
CA SER A 384 -10.90 23.28 8.11
C SER A 384 -11.60 21.93 8.10
N VAL A 385 -12.64 21.83 8.91
CA VAL A 385 -13.69 20.81 8.84
C VAL A 385 -14.98 21.53 8.51
N ALA A 386 -15.74 21.03 7.55
CA ALA A 386 -16.93 21.67 7.03
C ALA A 386 -18.03 20.66 6.71
N PHE A 387 -19.28 21.10 6.82
CA PHE A 387 -20.46 20.34 6.46
C PHE A 387 -21.23 21.04 5.34
N LEU A 388 -21.73 20.23 4.41
CA LEU A 388 -22.57 20.64 3.29
C LEU A 388 -23.81 19.76 3.24
N GLY A 389 -24.94 20.31 2.81
CA GLY A 389 -26.23 19.64 2.71
C GLY A 389 -26.96 19.59 4.05
N ILE A 390 -27.57 18.44 4.35
CA ILE A 390 -28.41 18.26 5.55
C ILE A 390 -27.91 17.05 6.34
N GLY A 391 -27.76 17.21 7.64
CA GLY A 391 -27.35 16.09 8.49
C GLY A 391 -27.22 16.43 9.95
N PHE A 392 -26.65 15.48 10.67
CA PHE A 392 -26.32 15.60 12.08
C PHE A 392 -24.89 15.13 12.31
N TYR A 393 -24.23 15.70 13.29
CA TYR A 393 -22.94 15.21 13.75
C TYR A 393 -22.77 15.39 15.26
N ASP A 394 -21.82 14.64 15.81
CA ASP A 394 -21.36 14.73 17.19
C ASP A 394 -19.89 14.24 17.29
N ASN A 395 -19.24 14.50 18.42
CA ASN A 395 -17.92 13.98 18.79
C ASN A 395 -16.82 14.14 17.71
N ILE A 396 -16.64 15.35 17.19
CA ILE A 396 -15.56 15.66 16.25
C ILE A 396 -14.25 15.80 17.01
N THR A 397 -13.29 14.95 16.70
CA THR A 397 -11.95 15.01 17.28
C THR A 397 -10.86 14.90 16.22
N LEU A 398 -9.70 15.50 16.51
CA LEU A 398 -8.45 15.28 15.80
C LEU A 398 -7.42 14.68 16.77
N SER A 399 -6.82 13.56 16.42
CA SER A 399 -5.83 12.89 17.26
C SER A 399 -4.55 12.50 16.52
N THR A 400 -3.52 12.14 17.29
CA THR A 400 -2.27 11.58 16.73
C THR A 400 -2.49 10.19 16.15
N SER A 401 -3.34 9.39 16.78
CA SER A 401 -3.65 8.00 16.39
C SER A 401 -4.98 7.54 17.00
N GLU A 402 -5.70 6.66 16.28
CA GLU A 402 -6.91 5.98 16.75
C GLU A 402 -6.79 4.47 16.48
N HIS A 403 -5.81 3.83 17.13
CA HIS A 403 -5.46 2.44 16.81
C HIS A 403 -6.60 1.46 17.10
N MET A 404 -7.31 1.64 18.22
CA MET A 404 -8.39 0.73 18.59
C MET A 404 -9.63 0.87 17.70
N ALA A 405 -9.95 2.07 17.21
CA ALA A 405 -11.02 2.25 16.24
C ALA A 405 -10.72 1.45 14.95
N HIS A 406 -9.53 1.61 14.38
CA HIS A 406 -9.11 0.85 13.21
C HIS A 406 -9.06 -0.68 13.44
N PHE A 407 -8.68 -1.10 14.64
CA PHE A 407 -8.73 -2.52 15.01
C PHE A 407 -10.17 -3.05 15.03
N TYR A 408 -11.10 -2.30 15.63
CA TYR A 408 -12.50 -2.71 15.75
C TYR A 408 -13.26 -2.63 14.42
N ASP A 409 -12.98 -1.65 13.56
CA ASP A 409 -13.50 -1.61 12.18
C ASP A 409 -13.19 -2.93 11.45
N ALA A 410 -11.96 -3.40 11.58
CA ALA A 410 -11.54 -4.67 10.99
C ALA A 410 -12.16 -5.90 11.68
N ALA A 411 -12.28 -5.90 13.01
CA ALA A 411 -12.93 -6.98 13.74
C ALA A 411 -14.41 -7.12 13.37
N GLU A 412 -15.14 -6.01 13.29
CA GLU A 412 -16.52 -5.97 12.81
C GLU A 412 -16.62 -6.40 11.34
N TRP A 413 -15.66 -5.98 10.50
CA TRP A 413 -15.61 -6.45 9.11
C TRP A 413 -15.54 -7.99 9.03
N PHE A 414 -14.70 -8.63 9.86
CA PHE A 414 -14.61 -10.11 9.89
C PHE A 414 -15.90 -10.78 10.38
N VAL A 415 -16.61 -10.19 11.34
CA VAL A 415 -17.91 -10.72 11.79
C VAL A 415 -18.94 -10.64 10.66
N HIS A 416 -19.01 -9.52 9.94
CA HIS A 416 -20.02 -9.31 8.90
C HIS A 416 -19.73 -10.02 7.57
N ASN A 417 -18.45 -10.34 7.28
CA ASN A 417 -18.01 -10.89 5.98
C ASN A 417 -17.55 -12.35 6.05
N GLN A 418 -17.86 -13.07 7.12
CA GLN A 418 -17.62 -14.51 7.21
C GLN A 418 -18.63 -15.28 6.36
N ASP A 419 -18.18 -16.23 5.55
CA ASP A 419 -19.08 -17.11 4.82
C ASP A 419 -19.74 -18.12 5.79
N PRO A 420 -21.07 -18.11 5.96
CA PRO A 420 -21.74 -18.96 6.94
C PRO A 420 -21.68 -20.46 6.60
N LYS A 421 -21.38 -20.82 5.35
CA LYS A 421 -21.31 -22.23 4.92
C LYS A 421 -19.96 -22.86 5.26
N SER A 422 -18.87 -22.18 4.94
CA SER A 422 -17.50 -22.66 5.16
C SER A 422 -16.90 -22.22 6.49
N GLY A 423 -17.44 -21.18 7.12
CA GLY A 423 -16.81 -20.47 8.24
C GLY A 423 -15.57 -19.66 7.82
N GLY A 424 -15.24 -19.62 6.53
CA GLY A 424 -14.05 -18.96 6.01
C GLY A 424 -14.27 -17.52 5.57
N TRP A 425 -13.17 -16.78 5.45
CA TRP A 425 -13.14 -15.48 4.76
C TRP A 425 -12.60 -15.68 3.35
N THR A 426 -13.52 -15.68 2.39
CA THR A 426 -13.20 -16.00 0.99
C THR A 426 -12.48 -14.85 0.29
N ASN A 427 -11.56 -15.18 -0.60
CA ASN A 427 -10.91 -14.22 -1.48
C ASN A 427 -11.76 -14.02 -2.74
N PRO A 428 -12.28 -12.80 -3.01
CA PRO A 428 -13.25 -12.56 -4.09
C PRO A 428 -12.60 -12.43 -5.48
N VAL A 429 -11.34 -12.84 -5.63
CA VAL A 429 -10.54 -12.67 -6.85
C VAL A 429 -9.82 -13.95 -7.21
N ARG A 430 -9.50 -14.11 -8.49
CA ARG A 430 -8.70 -15.25 -8.96
C ARG A 430 -7.24 -15.12 -8.56
N ARG A 431 -6.54 -16.25 -8.44
CA ARG A 431 -5.11 -16.28 -8.13
C ARG A 431 -4.40 -17.40 -8.89
N SER A 432 -3.46 -17.02 -9.75
CA SER A 432 -2.69 -17.95 -10.58
C SER A 432 -1.22 -18.02 -10.11
N LEU A 433 -0.79 -19.19 -9.63
CA LEU A 433 0.60 -19.45 -9.26
C LEU A 433 1.26 -20.25 -10.40
N ASN A 434 2.47 -19.86 -10.81
CA ASN A 434 3.17 -20.52 -11.91
C ASN A 434 3.28 -22.03 -11.66
N GLY A 435 2.78 -22.83 -12.60
CA GLY A 435 2.79 -24.29 -12.56
C GLY A 435 1.62 -24.94 -11.79
N PHE A 436 0.73 -24.15 -11.19
CA PHE A 436 -0.45 -24.66 -10.47
C PHE A 436 -1.75 -24.32 -11.19
N ALA A 437 -2.81 -25.09 -10.90
CA ALA A 437 -4.15 -24.72 -11.30
C ALA A 437 -4.56 -23.35 -10.73
N GLU A 438 -5.30 -22.57 -11.51
CA GLU A 438 -5.80 -21.27 -11.09
C GLU A 438 -6.84 -21.43 -9.96
N LEU A 439 -6.67 -20.67 -8.89
CA LEU A 439 -7.66 -20.54 -7.83
C LEU A 439 -8.77 -19.59 -8.29
N ARG A 440 -9.99 -20.10 -8.42
CA ARG A 440 -11.17 -19.31 -8.76
C ARG A 440 -11.61 -18.46 -7.57
N PRO A 441 -12.26 -17.29 -7.79
CA PRO A 441 -12.84 -16.49 -6.71
C PRO A 441 -13.67 -17.34 -5.74
N GLY A 442 -13.53 -17.08 -4.44
CA GLY A 442 -14.14 -17.88 -3.38
C GLY A 442 -13.13 -18.73 -2.58
N TRP A 443 -11.87 -18.84 -3.03
CA TRP A 443 -10.85 -19.62 -2.33
C TRP A 443 -10.49 -19.04 -0.95
N ILE A 444 -10.21 -19.92 0.01
CA ILE A 444 -9.83 -19.55 1.39
C ILE A 444 -8.32 -19.72 1.58
N SER A 445 -7.71 -18.88 2.40
CA SER A 445 -6.28 -18.96 2.74
C SER A 445 -6.11 -19.33 4.20
N ALA A 446 -5.29 -20.34 4.53
CA ALA A 446 -4.97 -20.67 5.92
C ALA A 446 -4.29 -19.49 6.66
N MET A 447 -3.49 -18.69 5.95
CA MET A 447 -2.89 -17.47 6.49
C MET A 447 -3.96 -16.41 6.79
N GLY A 448 -4.94 -16.26 5.89
CA GLY A 448 -6.08 -15.38 6.08
C GLY A 448 -6.92 -15.80 7.29
N GLN A 449 -7.23 -17.09 7.40
CA GLN A 449 -7.95 -17.66 8.55
C GLN A 449 -7.19 -17.42 9.86
N GLY A 450 -5.89 -17.74 9.90
CA GLY A 450 -5.08 -17.57 11.10
C GLY A 450 -5.06 -16.14 11.61
N HIS A 451 -4.81 -15.18 10.71
CA HIS A 451 -4.81 -13.77 11.11
C HIS A 451 -6.20 -13.28 11.55
N ALA A 452 -7.27 -13.66 10.84
CA ALA A 452 -8.62 -13.27 11.21
C ALA A 452 -9.01 -13.85 12.59
N ILE A 453 -8.64 -15.10 12.87
CA ILE A 453 -8.81 -15.71 14.19
C ILE A 453 -8.00 -14.94 15.26
N SER A 454 -6.75 -14.56 14.99
CA SER A 454 -5.94 -13.74 15.90
C SER A 454 -6.56 -12.36 16.18
N VAL A 455 -7.21 -11.74 15.19
CA VAL A 455 -7.96 -10.48 15.36
C VAL A 455 -9.17 -10.70 16.27
N LEU A 456 -9.99 -11.69 15.94
CA LEU A 456 -11.23 -11.97 16.67
C LEU A 456 -10.98 -12.44 18.10
N ALA A 457 -9.93 -13.22 18.34
CA ALA A 457 -9.49 -13.63 19.68
C ALA A 457 -9.11 -12.42 20.54
N ARG A 458 -8.36 -11.45 19.96
CA ARG A 458 -8.02 -10.18 20.64
C ARG A 458 -9.25 -9.30 20.84
N ALA A 459 -10.18 -9.25 19.89
CA ALA A 459 -11.40 -8.47 19.99
C ALA A 459 -12.33 -9.02 21.09
N TYR A 460 -12.49 -10.35 21.17
CA TYR A 460 -13.21 -11.03 22.24
C TYR A 460 -12.59 -10.72 23.61
N TRP A 461 -11.27 -10.83 23.74
CA TRP A 461 -10.58 -10.51 24.99
C TRP A 461 -10.72 -9.03 25.38
N HIS A 462 -10.43 -8.11 24.45
CA HIS A 462 -10.41 -6.67 24.72
C HIS A 462 -11.81 -6.10 24.99
N SER A 463 -12.85 -6.64 24.35
CA SER A 463 -14.25 -6.23 24.59
C SER A 463 -14.82 -6.69 25.94
N GLY A 464 -14.07 -7.46 26.73
CA GLY A 464 -14.58 -8.06 27.97
C GLY A 464 -15.48 -9.29 27.73
N GLY A 465 -15.43 -9.88 26.53
CA GLY A 465 -16.11 -11.14 26.23
C GLY A 465 -17.28 -11.03 25.25
N ASP A 466 -17.25 -10.14 24.25
CA ASP A 466 -18.30 -10.11 23.22
C ASP A 466 -18.30 -11.41 22.39
N GLU A 467 -19.33 -12.23 22.64
CA GLU A 467 -19.56 -13.54 22.02
C GLU A 467 -19.65 -13.51 20.49
N ARG A 468 -19.94 -12.36 19.86
CA ARG A 468 -19.95 -12.24 18.39
C ARG A 468 -18.58 -12.56 17.81
N TYR A 469 -17.52 -12.02 18.41
CA TYR A 469 -16.14 -12.28 17.95
C TYR A 469 -15.73 -13.72 18.21
N LEU A 470 -16.07 -14.29 19.36
CA LEU A 470 -15.77 -15.68 19.70
C LEU A 470 -16.45 -16.67 18.75
N LYS A 471 -17.74 -16.44 18.43
CA LYS A 471 -18.49 -17.27 17.48
C LYS A 471 -17.86 -17.23 16.08
N ALA A 472 -17.50 -16.04 15.60
CA ALA A 472 -16.82 -15.89 14.32
C ALA A 472 -15.45 -16.60 14.31
N ALA A 473 -14.65 -16.46 15.37
CA ALA A 473 -13.36 -17.13 15.50
C ALA A 473 -13.49 -18.66 15.51
N ALA A 474 -14.48 -19.20 16.23
CA ALA A 474 -14.75 -20.62 16.29
C ALA A 474 -15.20 -21.20 14.94
N ALA A 475 -16.10 -20.50 14.22
CA ALA A 475 -16.49 -20.88 12.86
C ALA A 475 -15.28 -20.84 11.89
N GLY A 476 -14.34 -19.92 12.13
CA GLY A 476 -13.07 -19.81 11.38
C GLY A 476 -12.18 -21.06 11.41
N LEU A 477 -12.42 -22.00 12.33
CA LEU A 477 -11.69 -23.27 12.43
C LEU A 477 -12.14 -24.31 11.38
N GLN A 478 -13.36 -24.18 10.84
CA GLN A 478 -13.94 -25.19 9.95
C GLN A 478 -13.08 -25.47 8.70
N PRO A 479 -12.52 -24.47 7.99
CA PRO A 479 -11.71 -24.71 6.80
C PRO A 479 -10.46 -25.58 7.03
N TYR A 480 -9.92 -25.63 8.26
CA TYR A 480 -8.73 -26.42 8.60
C TYR A 480 -8.95 -27.94 8.56
N ARG A 481 -10.21 -28.39 8.47
CA ARG A 481 -10.57 -29.81 8.41
C ARG A 481 -11.02 -30.29 7.04
N VAL A 482 -11.16 -29.36 6.10
CA VAL A 482 -11.67 -29.64 4.77
C VAL A 482 -10.49 -29.57 3.80
N PHE A 483 -10.36 -30.57 2.94
CA PHE A 483 -9.27 -30.60 1.97
C PHE A 483 -9.38 -29.43 0.99
N SER A 484 -8.25 -28.96 0.47
CA SER A 484 -8.17 -27.88 -0.52
C SER A 484 -9.10 -28.09 -1.72
N GLN A 485 -9.18 -29.32 -2.22
CA GLN A 485 -10.05 -29.69 -3.34
C GLN A 485 -11.56 -29.60 -3.02
N ASP A 486 -11.92 -29.71 -1.73
CA ASP A 486 -13.29 -29.66 -1.23
C ASP A 486 -13.67 -28.25 -0.71
N GLY A 487 -12.83 -27.26 -0.99
CA GLY A 487 -13.06 -25.85 -0.63
C GLY A 487 -12.51 -25.43 0.74
N GLY A 488 -11.74 -26.28 1.42
CA GLY A 488 -11.04 -25.93 2.64
C GLY A 488 -9.59 -25.49 2.41
N VAL A 489 -8.76 -25.66 3.44
CA VAL A 489 -7.33 -25.31 3.39
C VAL A 489 -6.41 -26.47 3.78
N LEU A 490 -6.95 -27.65 4.05
CA LEU A 490 -6.18 -28.81 4.45
C LEU A 490 -5.51 -29.49 3.23
N SER A 491 -4.23 -29.76 3.34
CA SER A 491 -3.49 -30.65 2.43
C SER A 491 -2.68 -31.66 3.23
N GLN A 492 -2.08 -32.62 2.55
CA GLN A 492 -1.16 -33.59 3.13
C GLN A 492 0.10 -33.68 2.30
N PHE A 493 1.25 -33.63 2.97
CA PHE A 493 2.53 -33.98 2.37
C PHE A 493 2.78 -35.48 2.54
N MET A 494 2.94 -36.18 1.40
CA MET A 494 3.18 -37.62 1.33
C MET A 494 2.20 -38.46 2.16
N ASP A 495 0.90 -38.12 2.09
CA ASP A 495 -0.20 -38.80 2.80
C ASP A 495 -0.01 -38.95 4.32
N LYS A 496 0.86 -38.12 4.92
CA LYS A 496 1.30 -38.29 6.31
C LYS A 496 1.28 -37.02 7.13
N PHE A 497 1.76 -35.91 6.58
CA PHE A 497 1.90 -34.67 7.33
C PHE A 497 0.84 -33.67 6.88
N TYR A 498 -0.10 -33.37 7.76
CA TYR A 498 -1.15 -32.39 7.50
C TYR A 498 -0.58 -30.97 7.40
N TRP A 499 -1.05 -30.22 6.44
CA TRP A 499 -0.61 -28.86 6.18
C TRP A 499 -1.80 -27.95 5.91
N TYR A 500 -1.69 -26.69 6.33
CA TYR A 500 -2.72 -25.67 6.12
C TYR A 500 -2.24 -24.69 5.05
N GLU A 501 -2.83 -24.76 3.87
CA GLU A 501 -2.35 -24.07 2.67
C GLU A 501 -2.63 -22.56 2.71
N GLU A 502 -1.59 -21.73 2.51
CA GLU A 502 -1.76 -20.30 2.21
C GLU A 502 -2.55 -20.12 0.91
N TYR A 503 -2.22 -20.92 -0.10
CA TYR A 503 -2.91 -21.01 -1.38
C TYR A 503 -3.34 -22.48 -1.57
N PRO A 504 -4.64 -22.82 -1.50
CA PRO A 504 -5.13 -24.20 -1.59
C PRO A 504 -5.06 -24.72 -3.04
N THR A 505 -3.86 -24.80 -3.61
CA THR A 505 -3.61 -25.21 -5.00
C THR A 505 -3.71 -26.71 -5.18
N THR A 506 -3.84 -27.12 -6.45
CA THR A 506 -3.69 -28.51 -6.89
C THR A 506 -2.59 -28.58 -7.95
N PRO A 507 -1.50 -29.34 -7.72
CA PRO A 507 -1.12 -30.00 -6.47
C PRO A 507 -0.86 -29.00 -5.31
N PRO A 508 -0.75 -29.45 -4.05
CA PRO A 508 -0.51 -28.55 -2.92
C PRO A 508 0.83 -27.81 -3.02
N SER A 509 0.86 -26.56 -2.55
CA SER A 509 2.02 -25.66 -2.69
C SER A 509 2.95 -25.67 -1.49
N PHE A 510 2.40 -25.91 -0.29
CA PHE A 510 3.13 -25.94 0.97
C PHE A 510 3.92 -24.64 1.23
N VAL A 511 3.27 -23.47 1.18
CA VAL A 511 3.94 -22.19 1.52
C VAL A 511 4.22 -22.10 3.02
N LEU A 512 5.48 -21.86 3.40
CA LEU A 512 5.93 -21.91 4.81
C LEU A 512 5.35 -20.79 5.68
N ASN A 513 5.54 -19.54 5.25
CA ASN A 513 5.15 -18.38 6.06
C ASN A 513 3.64 -18.38 6.41
N GLY A 514 2.78 -18.64 5.43
CA GLY A 514 1.33 -18.66 5.62
C GLY A 514 0.86 -19.81 6.50
N PHE A 515 1.52 -20.97 6.42
CA PHE A 515 1.28 -22.08 7.33
C PHE A 515 1.60 -21.69 8.77
N ILE A 516 2.77 -21.11 9.05
CA ILE A 516 3.12 -20.72 10.42
C ILE A 516 2.15 -19.66 10.96
N TYR A 517 1.77 -18.65 10.16
CA TYR A 517 0.74 -17.69 10.56
C TYR A 517 -0.60 -18.35 10.89
N SER A 518 -0.98 -19.39 10.15
CA SER A 518 -2.18 -20.16 10.43
C SER A 518 -2.12 -20.83 11.81
N LEU A 519 -0.93 -21.29 12.23
CA LEU A 519 -0.72 -21.89 13.56
C LEU A 519 -0.82 -20.84 14.67
N LEU A 520 -0.36 -19.61 14.45
CA LEU A 520 -0.47 -18.53 15.44
C LEU A 520 -1.93 -18.20 15.74
N GLY A 521 -2.80 -18.16 14.74
CA GLY A 521 -4.25 -18.00 14.96
C GLY A 521 -4.85 -19.12 15.82
N LEU A 522 -4.48 -20.36 15.55
CA LEU A 522 -4.92 -21.51 16.34
C LEU A 522 -4.40 -21.44 17.78
N TYR A 523 -3.15 -21.03 17.98
CA TYR A 523 -2.56 -20.83 19.30
C TYR A 523 -3.26 -19.70 20.08
N ASP A 524 -3.56 -18.59 19.41
CA ASP A 524 -4.25 -17.45 20.01
C ASP A 524 -5.64 -17.84 20.51
N LEU A 525 -6.42 -18.54 19.67
CA LEU A 525 -7.75 -18.99 20.05
C LEU A 525 -7.71 -20.05 21.15
N ASN A 526 -6.75 -20.98 21.09
CA ASN A 526 -6.52 -21.94 22.17
C ASN A 526 -6.26 -21.25 23.52
N SER A 527 -5.55 -20.12 23.51
CA SER A 527 -5.15 -19.40 24.72
C SER A 527 -6.21 -18.44 25.27
N THR A 528 -7.19 -18.04 24.45
CA THR A 528 -8.18 -17.00 24.78
C THR A 528 -9.61 -17.51 24.90
N ALA A 529 -9.95 -18.59 24.20
CA ALA A 529 -11.31 -19.11 24.15
C ALA A 529 -11.69 -19.98 25.37
N PRO A 530 -12.99 -20.16 25.64
CA PRO A 530 -13.48 -21.17 26.59
C PRO A 530 -13.07 -22.59 26.20
N ALA A 531 -13.00 -23.48 27.20
CA ALA A 531 -12.37 -24.81 27.12
C ALA A 531 -12.76 -25.67 25.89
N LYS A 532 -14.02 -25.64 25.44
CA LYS A 532 -14.47 -26.43 24.28
C LYS A 532 -13.81 -25.96 22.98
N ILE A 533 -13.85 -24.66 22.71
CA ILE A 533 -13.27 -24.03 21.51
C ILE A 533 -11.74 -24.05 21.62
N ALA A 534 -11.20 -23.81 22.81
CA ALA A 534 -9.77 -23.85 23.06
C ALA A 534 -9.18 -25.23 22.72
N ARG A 535 -9.80 -26.31 23.21
CA ARG A 535 -9.36 -27.70 22.92
C ARG A 535 -9.34 -28.00 21.42
N GLU A 536 -10.34 -27.51 20.71
CA GLU A 536 -10.45 -27.68 19.25
C GLU A 536 -9.31 -27.00 18.50
N ALA A 537 -9.08 -25.71 18.79
CA ALA A 537 -7.98 -24.96 18.20
C ALA A 537 -6.62 -25.57 18.58
N GLY A 538 -6.47 -26.01 19.84
CA GLY A 538 -5.28 -26.69 20.36
C GLY A 538 -4.95 -28.00 19.63
N GLN A 539 -5.96 -28.79 19.24
CA GLN A 539 -5.76 -30.01 18.45
C GLN A 539 -5.21 -29.70 17.05
N LEU A 540 -5.80 -28.70 16.37
CA LEU A 540 -5.33 -28.26 15.05
C LEU A 540 -3.92 -27.66 15.15
N PHE A 541 -3.62 -26.89 16.20
CA PHE A 541 -2.30 -26.35 16.46
C PHE A 541 -1.26 -27.46 16.65
N ALA A 542 -1.55 -28.45 17.51
CA ALA A 542 -0.66 -29.57 17.77
C ALA A 542 -0.38 -30.41 16.51
N GLN A 543 -1.42 -30.67 15.70
CA GLN A 543 -1.28 -31.35 14.41
C GLN A 543 -0.36 -30.58 13.46
N GLY A 544 -0.55 -29.27 13.34
CA GLY A 544 0.25 -28.42 12.48
C GLY A 544 1.71 -28.30 12.96
N MET A 545 1.94 -28.13 14.27
CA MET A 545 3.28 -28.09 14.86
C MET A 545 4.04 -29.40 14.66
N TYR A 546 3.36 -30.55 14.74
CA TYR A 546 3.95 -31.83 14.42
C TYR A 546 4.44 -31.89 12.97
N SER A 547 3.62 -31.48 12.00
CA SER A 547 4.01 -31.41 10.59
C SER A 547 5.13 -30.41 10.33
N LEU A 548 5.06 -29.22 10.93
CA LEU A 548 6.10 -28.19 10.82
C LEU A 548 7.46 -28.78 11.18
N LYS A 549 7.59 -29.42 12.34
CA LYS A 549 8.85 -30.02 12.81
C LYS A 549 9.38 -31.11 11.87
N LYS A 550 8.51 -31.84 11.19
CA LYS A 550 8.91 -32.90 10.25
C LYS A 550 9.29 -32.38 8.87
N MET A 551 8.74 -31.23 8.47
CA MET A 551 8.93 -30.64 7.14
C MET A 551 9.89 -29.44 7.13
N LEU A 552 10.23 -28.87 8.29
CA LEU A 552 10.94 -27.59 8.40
C LEU A 552 12.24 -27.56 7.60
N LEU A 553 13.02 -28.65 7.65
CA LEU A 553 14.32 -28.73 6.99
C LEU A 553 14.22 -28.90 5.46
N LEU A 554 13.04 -29.22 4.91
CA LEU A 554 12.83 -29.24 3.45
C LEU A 554 12.91 -27.82 2.84
N TYR A 555 12.73 -26.79 3.67
CA TYR A 555 12.84 -25.39 3.24
C TYR A 555 14.25 -24.84 3.38
N ASP A 556 15.17 -25.55 4.03
CA ASP A 556 16.55 -25.09 4.26
C ASP A 556 17.43 -25.38 3.04
N THR A 557 17.96 -24.35 2.40
CA THR A 557 18.83 -24.50 1.22
C THR A 557 20.32 -24.53 1.59
N GLY A 558 20.66 -24.41 2.87
CA GLY A 558 22.03 -24.27 3.35
C GLY A 558 22.61 -22.85 3.27
N SER A 559 21.92 -21.90 2.62
CA SER A 559 22.32 -20.48 2.56
C SER A 559 21.14 -19.52 2.44
N GLY A 560 19.94 -19.99 2.77
CA GLY A 560 18.68 -19.28 2.63
C GLY A 560 17.51 -20.23 2.90
N THR A 561 16.31 -19.82 2.48
CA THR A 561 15.13 -20.68 2.56
C THR A 561 14.36 -20.71 1.26
N SER A 562 13.73 -21.83 0.94
CA SER A 562 12.66 -21.89 -0.05
C SER A 562 11.38 -21.24 0.52
N TYR A 563 10.60 -20.58 -0.34
CA TYR A 563 9.31 -19.97 0.03
C TYR A 563 8.20 -21.02 0.16
N ASP A 564 8.23 -22.00 -0.74
CA ASP A 564 7.26 -23.09 -0.87
C ASP A 564 7.96 -24.37 -1.33
N LEU A 565 7.24 -25.50 -1.33
CA LEU A 565 7.78 -26.80 -1.78
C LEU A 565 7.39 -27.14 -3.22
N ARG A 566 7.16 -26.15 -4.09
CA ARG A 566 6.78 -26.41 -5.50
C ARG A 566 7.79 -27.28 -6.25
N HIS A 567 9.06 -27.25 -5.84
CA HIS A 567 10.09 -28.09 -6.43
C HIS A 567 9.87 -29.58 -6.17
N LEU A 568 9.23 -29.92 -5.04
CA LEU A 568 8.80 -31.28 -4.73
C LEU A 568 7.43 -31.61 -5.36
N SER A 569 6.50 -30.65 -5.37
CA SER A 569 5.15 -30.87 -5.91
C SER A 569 5.10 -30.93 -7.44
N LEU A 570 5.96 -30.16 -8.13
CA LEU A 570 5.93 -29.98 -9.60
C LEU A 570 7.20 -30.47 -10.31
N GLY A 571 8.26 -30.85 -9.58
CA GLY A 571 9.54 -31.24 -10.19
C GLY A 571 10.28 -30.10 -10.89
N VAL A 572 10.14 -28.87 -10.38
CA VAL A 572 10.76 -27.65 -10.92
C VAL A 572 11.85 -27.10 -10.00
N ALA A 573 12.55 -26.05 -10.41
CA ALA A 573 13.52 -25.38 -9.54
C ALA A 573 12.88 -24.81 -8.25
N PRO A 574 13.60 -24.79 -7.12
CA PRO A 574 13.12 -24.18 -5.88
C PRO A 574 12.73 -22.72 -6.05
N ASN A 575 11.57 -22.34 -5.51
CA ASN A 575 11.18 -20.94 -5.39
C ASN A 575 11.83 -20.34 -4.15
N LEU A 576 13.00 -19.72 -4.32
CA LEU A 576 13.75 -19.13 -3.21
C LEU A 576 12.99 -17.97 -2.57
N ALA A 577 12.95 -17.95 -1.24
CA ALA A 577 12.39 -16.84 -0.50
C ALA A 577 13.35 -15.64 -0.58
N ARG A 578 12.88 -14.51 -1.13
CA ARG A 578 13.61 -13.24 -1.01
C ARG A 578 13.90 -12.91 0.46
N TRP A 579 14.92 -12.09 0.71
CA TRP A 579 15.40 -11.79 2.06
C TRP A 579 14.31 -11.34 3.06
N ASP A 580 13.31 -10.59 2.63
CA ASP A 580 12.18 -10.20 3.52
C ASP A 580 11.34 -11.41 3.98
N TYR A 581 11.11 -12.37 3.09
CA TYR A 581 10.40 -13.61 3.46
C TYR A 581 11.30 -14.53 4.27
N HIS A 582 12.59 -14.60 3.96
CA HIS A 582 13.55 -15.32 4.80
C HIS A 582 13.58 -14.75 6.23
N ALA A 583 13.66 -13.42 6.39
CA ALA A 583 13.56 -12.76 7.69
C ALA A 583 12.20 -13.02 8.37
N THR A 584 11.10 -13.07 7.60
CA THR A 584 9.78 -13.46 8.13
C THR A 584 9.82 -14.88 8.68
N HIS A 585 10.39 -15.84 7.95
CA HIS A 585 10.56 -17.22 8.44
C HIS A 585 11.38 -17.26 9.73
N VAL A 586 12.51 -16.54 9.78
CA VAL A 586 13.35 -16.44 10.98
C VAL A 586 12.54 -15.88 12.16
N ASN A 587 11.85 -14.76 11.97
CA ASN A 587 11.06 -14.14 13.04
C ASN A 587 9.93 -15.05 13.54
N GLN A 588 9.26 -15.76 12.62
CA GLN A 588 8.23 -16.74 12.95
C GLN A 588 8.78 -17.89 13.78
N LEU A 589 9.93 -18.46 13.40
CA LEU A 589 10.55 -19.54 14.18
C LEU A 589 11.08 -19.05 15.53
N LEU A 590 11.66 -17.84 15.59
CA LEU A 590 12.08 -17.24 16.86
C LEU A 590 10.89 -17.06 17.80
N LEU A 591 9.74 -16.62 17.29
CA LEU A 591 8.50 -16.53 18.08
C LEU A 591 8.02 -17.91 18.53
N LEU A 592 7.93 -18.89 17.61
CA LEU A 592 7.50 -20.26 17.94
C LEU A 592 8.40 -20.90 19.00
N ALA A 593 9.72 -20.66 18.95
CA ALA A 593 10.68 -21.14 19.95
C ALA A 593 10.41 -20.61 21.36
N THR A 594 9.61 -19.54 21.51
CA THR A 594 9.22 -19.03 22.83
C THR A 594 8.03 -19.78 23.44
N ILE A 595 7.27 -20.52 22.63
CA ILE A 595 6.06 -21.26 23.05
C ILE A 595 6.18 -22.78 22.86
N ASP A 596 7.18 -23.24 22.12
CA ASP A 596 7.53 -24.65 21.94
C ASP A 596 9.02 -24.86 22.25
N SER A 597 9.32 -25.76 23.18
CA SER A 597 10.67 -25.99 23.69
C SER A 597 11.54 -26.92 22.83
N ASP A 598 11.04 -27.39 21.68
CA ASP A 598 11.79 -28.28 20.80
C ASP A 598 13.03 -27.56 20.21
N PRO A 599 14.25 -28.06 20.47
CA PRO A 599 15.47 -27.42 20.01
C PRO A 599 15.56 -27.26 18.50
N LEU A 600 14.87 -28.09 17.71
CA LEU A 600 14.87 -28.02 16.25
C LEU A 600 14.47 -26.62 15.76
N ILE A 601 13.46 -26.00 16.39
CA ILE A 601 12.92 -24.70 15.97
C ILE A 601 13.95 -23.61 16.24
N ALA A 602 14.45 -23.51 17.47
CA ALA A 602 15.42 -22.50 17.87
C ALA A 602 16.75 -22.62 17.12
N GLN A 603 17.27 -23.85 16.96
CA GLN A 603 18.51 -24.09 16.23
C GLN A 603 18.38 -23.76 14.74
N THR A 604 17.23 -24.06 14.14
CA THR A 604 16.96 -23.71 12.73
C THR A 604 16.82 -22.20 12.56
N ALA A 605 16.13 -21.52 13.48
CA ALA A 605 16.01 -20.06 13.48
C ALA A 605 17.37 -19.35 13.52
N GLU A 606 18.27 -19.77 14.44
CA GLU A 606 19.61 -19.18 14.55
C GLU A 606 20.50 -19.50 13.34
N ARG A 607 20.37 -20.71 12.76
CA ARG A 607 21.08 -21.05 11.52
C ARG A 607 20.62 -20.17 10.36
N TRP A 608 19.31 -20.02 10.16
CA TRP A 608 18.73 -19.18 9.12
C TRP A 608 19.09 -17.71 9.30
N LYS A 609 19.01 -17.19 10.52
CA LYS A 609 19.53 -15.86 10.87
C LYS A 609 20.99 -15.69 10.47
N GLY A 610 21.82 -16.73 10.60
CA GLY A 610 23.20 -16.74 10.12
C GLY A 610 23.34 -16.53 8.61
N TYR A 611 22.41 -17.05 7.80
CA TYR A 611 22.43 -16.92 6.34
C TYR A 611 22.29 -15.47 5.88
N MET A 612 21.58 -14.65 6.66
CA MET A 612 21.46 -13.20 6.43
C MET A 612 22.80 -12.45 6.54
N PHE A 613 23.82 -13.08 7.10
CA PHE A 613 25.19 -12.57 7.24
C PHE A 613 26.20 -13.37 6.41
N GLY A 614 25.75 -14.11 5.39
CA GLY A 614 26.62 -14.87 4.48
C GLY A 614 27.18 -16.17 5.06
N LYS A 615 26.72 -16.61 6.24
CA LYS A 615 27.03 -17.96 6.73
C LYS A 615 26.36 -18.98 5.82
N ARG A 616 26.98 -20.16 5.71
CA ARG A 616 26.46 -21.29 4.93
C ARG A 616 26.53 -22.55 5.80
N ALA A 617 25.64 -23.50 5.54
CA ALA A 617 25.81 -24.85 6.02
C ALA A 617 27.15 -25.41 5.50
N LYS A 618 27.81 -26.23 6.32
CA LYS A 618 29.06 -26.87 5.91
C LYS A 618 28.80 -27.77 4.71
N HIS A 619 29.65 -27.68 3.69
CA HIS A 619 29.77 -28.74 2.70
C HIS A 619 30.62 -29.89 3.27
N ASN A 620 30.58 -31.04 2.60
CA ASN A 620 31.35 -32.23 2.96
C ASN A 620 32.86 -32.08 2.74
#